data_AF-A0A549YJJ5-F1
#
_entry.id   AF-A0A549YJJ5-F1
#
_cell.length_a   1.000
_cell.length_b   1.000
_cell.length_c   1.000
_cell.angle_alpha   90.00
_cell.angle_beta   90.00
_cell.angle_gamma   90.00
#
_symmetry.space_group_name_H-M   'P 1'
#
loop_
_entity.id
_entity.type
_entity.pdbx_description
1 polymer ?
#
loop_
_entity_poly.entity_id
_entity_poly.type
_entity_poly.pdbx_seq_one_letter_code
_entity_poly.pdbx_strand_id
1 'polypeptide(L)' 'MEMKGFIGRAGTDGNFTASVGCPTLDGMGMSGNFAHQPGKEYINTDDIAVRGAFVARMVLEVLRDK' A
#
# COMPACT_ATOMS: atom_id res chain seq x y z
N MET A 1 6.33 15.03 2.45
CA MET A 1 5.13 14.47 1.82
C MET A 1 4.10 14.29 2.93
N GLU A 2 2.96 14.98 2.84
CA GLU A 2 1.86 14.77 3.79
C GLU A 2 1.09 13.53 3.35
N MET A 3 1.05 12.48 4.18
CA MET A 3 0.25 11.28 3.89
C MET A 3 -1.15 11.47 4.48
N LYS A 4 -2.17 11.41 3.63
CA LYS A 4 -3.57 11.40 4.05
C LYS A 4 -4.14 10.01 3.88
N GLY A 5 -4.73 9.47 4.95
CA GLY A 5 -5.49 8.23 4.87
C GLY A 5 -6.69 8.38 3.94
N PHE A 6 -7.06 7.30 3.27
CA PHE A 6 -8.24 7.22 2.41
C PHE A 6 -9.10 6.04 2.86
N ILE A 7 -10.42 6.23 2.91
CA ILE A 7 -11.37 5.15 3.17
C ILE A 7 -11.86 4.62 1.84
N GLY A 8 -11.37 3.44 1.45
CA GLY A 8 -11.85 2.69 0.30
C GLY A 8 -13.19 1.98 0.58
N ARG A 9 -13.91 1.62 -0.50
CA ARG A 9 -15.20 0.90 -0.44
C ARG A 9 -15.10 -0.57 -0.88
N ALA A 10 -13.91 -1.14 -0.89
CA ALA A 10 -13.65 -2.53 -1.28
C ALA A 10 -13.00 -3.29 -0.12
N GLY A 11 -13.29 -4.59 -0.03
CA GLY A 11 -12.63 -5.48 0.92
C GLY A 11 -11.25 -5.89 0.41
N THR A 12 -10.29 -5.97 1.32
CA THR A 12 -8.91 -6.37 1.06
C THR A 12 -8.46 -7.42 2.07
N ASP A 13 -7.30 -8.05 1.82
CA ASP A 13 -6.67 -8.95 2.80
C ASP A 13 -6.38 -8.24 4.14
N GLY A 14 -6.20 -6.90 4.09
CA GLY A 14 -6.03 -6.08 5.28
C GLY A 14 -7.23 -6.09 6.23
N ASN A 15 -8.46 -6.28 5.71
CA ASN A 15 -9.63 -6.45 6.56
C ASN A 15 -9.54 -7.73 7.40
N PHE A 16 -9.06 -8.83 6.81
CA PHE A 16 -8.95 -10.11 7.49
C PHE A 16 -7.85 -10.08 8.55
N THR A 17 -6.67 -9.55 8.24
CA THR A 17 -5.59 -9.42 9.23
C THR A 17 -5.98 -8.47 10.36
N ALA A 18 -6.66 -7.35 10.05
CA ALA A 18 -7.16 -6.45 11.09
C ALA A 18 -8.22 -7.10 11.99
N SER A 19 -9.07 -7.98 11.43
CA SER A 19 -10.17 -8.62 12.18
C SER A 19 -9.72 -9.49 13.35
N VAL A 20 -8.49 -10.00 13.31
CA VAL A 20 -7.91 -10.81 14.40
C VAL A 20 -7.13 -9.95 15.42
N GLY A 21 -7.30 -8.63 15.38
CA GLY A 21 -6.65 -7.69 16.30
C GLY A 21 -5.22 -7.31 15.91
N CYS A 22 -4.76 -7.66 14.71
CA CYS A 22 -3.44 -7.27 14.22
C CYS A 22 -3.48 -5.84 13.63
N PRO A 23 -2.74 -4.86 14.18
CA PRO A 23 -2.60 -3.56 13.55
C PRO A 23 -2.07 -3.72 12.13
N THR A 24 -2.88 -3.36 11.13
CA THR A 24 -2.58 -3.63 9.72
C THR A 24 -2.48 -2.32 8.95
N LEU A 25 -1.37 -2.12 8.25
CA LEU A 25 -1.24 -1.15 7.18
C LEU A 25 -1.48 -1.87 5.85
N ASP A 26 -2.34 -1.31 5.01
CA ASP A 26 -2.75 -1.89 3.72
C ASP A 26 -2.72 -0.82 2.61
N GLY A 27 -2.79 -1.24 1.34
CA GLY A 27 -2.78 -0.35 0.18
C GLY A 27 -1.41 0.22 -0.17
N MET A 28 -0.33 -0.41 0.32
CA MET A 28 1.05 0.04 0.11
C MET A 28 1.67 -0.40 -1.23
N GLY A 29 0.86 -1.00 -2.11
CA GLY A 29 1.27 -1.40 -3.46
C GLY A 29 1.51 -0.22 -4.40
N MET A 30 1.53 -0.50 -5.71
CA MET A 30 1.78 0.51 -6.73
C MET A 30 0.58 1.44 -6.95
N SER A 31 0.81 2.68 -7.34
CA SER A 31 -0.23 3.56 -7.89
C SER A 31 -0.58 3.16 -9.31
N GLY A 32 -1.83 3.40 -9.68
CA GLY A 32 -2.38 3.04 -10.97
C GLY A 32 -3.88 3.29 -11.01
N ASN A 33 -4.53 2.83 -12.07
CA ASN A 33 -5.98 2.89 -12.19
C ASN A 33 -6.53 1.72 -13.02
N PHE A 34 -7.87 1.62 -13.07
CA PHE A 34 -8.60 0.60 -13.81
C PHE A 34 -8.26 -0.83 -13.36
N ALA A 35 -7.94 -1.01 -12.07
CA ALA A 35 -7.79 -2.34 -11.47
C ALA A 35 -9.02 -3.20 -11.82
N HIS A 36 -8.76 -4.46 -12.20
CA HIS A 36 -9.77 -5.42 -12.65
C HIS A 36 -10.45 -5.09 -13.99
N GLN A 37 -9.87 -4.23 -14.83
CA GLN A 37 -10.36 -3.97 -16.19
C GLN A 37 -9.30 -4.34 -17.24
N PRO A 38 -9.39 -5.53 -17.86
CA PRO A 38 -8.44 -5.99 -18.87
C PRO A 38 -8.26 -4.99 -20.01
N GLY A 39 -7.00 -4.74 -20.39
CA GLY A 39 -6.64 -3.80 -21.45
C GLY A 39 -6.71 -2.31 -21.07
N LYS A 40 -7.15 -1.97 -19.86
CA LYS A 40 -7.15 -0.60 -19.32
C LYS A 40 -6.31 -0.45 -18.06
N GLU A 41 -6.09 -1.53 -17.32
CA GLU A 41 -5.28 -1.53 -16.10
C GLU A 41 -3.84 -1.07 -16.37
N TYR A 42 -3.35 -0.17 -15.55
CA TYR A 42 -1.96 0.31 -15.63
C TYR A 42 -1.43 0.71 -14.24
N ILE A 43 -0.11 0.84 -14.17
CA ILE A 43 0.61 1.44 -13.04
C ILE A 43 1.33 2.72 -13.48
N ASN A 44 1.56 3.63 -12.55
CA ASN A 44 2.40 4.82 -12.78
C ASN A 44 3.88 4.45 -12.58
N THR A 45 4.65 4.33 -13.67
CA THR A 45 6.06 3.91 -13.57
C THR A 45 6.95 4.91 -12.83
N ASP A 46 6.63 6.21 -12.92
CA ASP A 46 7.39 7.27 -12.25
C ASP A 46 7.34 7.16 -10.72
N ASP A 47 6.29 6.53 -10.19
CA ASP A 47 6.10 6.36 -8.75
C ASP A 47 6.92 5.18 -8.18
N ILE A 48 7.49 4.30 -9.02
CA ILE A 48 8.12 3.04 -8.59
C ILE A 48 9.27 3.30 -7.61
N ALA A 49 10.17 4.22 -7.95
CA ALA A 49 11.35 4.50 -7.14
C ALA A 49 10.96 5.05 -5.76
N VAL A 50 10.03 6.01 -5.72
CA VAL A 50 9.59 6.66 -4.48
C VAL A 50 8.82 5.70 -3.59
N ARG A 51 7.89 4.90 -4.16
CA ARG A 51 7.13 3.91 -3.38
C ARG A 51 8.01 2.77 -2.85
N GLY A 52 8.93 2.27 -3.67
CA GLY A 52 9.89 1.25 -3.25
C GLY A 52 10.77 1.75 -2.10
N ALA A 53 11.32 2.97 -2.22
CA ALA A 53 12.10 3.59 -1.15
C ALA A 53 11.28 3.79 0.14
N PHE A 54 10.00 4.17 0.02
CA PHE A 54 9.12 4.34 1.17
C PHE A 54 8.89 3.03 1.92
N VAL A 55 8.53 1.94 1.23
CA VAL A 55 8.34 0.61 1.86
C VAL A 55 9.64 0.12 2.49
N ALA A 56 10.77 0.24 1.78
CA ALA A 56 12.07 -0.12 2.32
C ALA A 56 12.39 0.66 3.59
N ARG A 57 12.12 1.97 3.61
CA ARG A 57 12.34 2.79 4.81
C ARG A 57 11.45 2.36 5.96
N MET A 58 10.16 2.07 5.75
CA MET A 58 9.27 1.59 6.80
C MET A 58 9.78 0.29 7.43
N VAL A 59 10.19 -0.68 6.61
CA VAL A 59 10.75 -1.95 7.10
C VAL A 59 12.00 -1.68 7.93
N LEU A 60 12.90 -0.84 7.44
CA LEU A 60 14.12 -0.47 8.16
C LEU A 60 13.83 0.23 9.49
N GLU A 61 12.82 1.10 9.57
CA GLU A 61 12.43 1.75 10.84
C GLU A 61 11.86 0.74 11.84
N VAL A 62 10.93 -0.11 11.41
CA VAL A 62 10.32 -1.13 12.30
C VAL A 62 11.37 -2.12 12.83
N LEU A 63 12.40 -2.41 12.04
CA LEU A 63 13.48 -3.30 12.43
C LEU A 63 14.64 -2.61 13.16
N ARG A 64 14.69 -1.27 13.21
CA ARG A 64 15.82 -0.53 13.78
C ARG A 64 15.91 -0.65 15.31
N ASP A 65 14.76 -0.80 15.95
CA ASP A 65 14.62 -0.87 17.42
C ASP A 65 14.37 -2.30 17.93
N LYS A 66 14.74 -3.31 17.12
CA LYS A 66 14.86 -4.71 17.54
C LYS A 66 16.32 -5.09 17.69
#